data_AF-A0A3S8ZNY4-F1
#
_entry.id   AF-A0A3S8ZNY4-F1
#
_cell.length_a   1.000
_cell.length_b   1.000
_cell.length_c   1.000
_cell.angle_alpha   90.00
_cell.angle_beta   90.00
_cell.angle_gamma   90.00
#
_symmetry.space_group_name_H-M   'P 1'
#
loop_
_entity.id
_entity.type
_entity.pdbx_description
1 polymer ?
#
loop_
_entity_poly.entity_id
_entity_poly.type
_entity_poly.pdbx_seq_one_letter_code
_entity_poly.pdbx_strand_id
1 'polypeptide(L)'
;MGNKCAPNKIIFSILPAFKLCKRKKIFNDLFIFVVSKLNPTLAFANAATCLPYEDYKWQFNEFDALQRFYCLMPFRRDYFSIDKLGAFINGANWITCLNEVHIAQLGGLDNVKNALHHESIKITNIGDNCLIKIGEYPNIAPITEGIPPLYKMVSDFLRPIRVESLGSLHNGSLNGSINFDPRTTDLWLRRFDEPGIWPPYPDNIQFYGLGEADEVDAEETVEMIDLLKQRVPANNPCPQSGYWYTPAKQNSRTLFRSSELMPDFPASTYGATIWYWDANQE
;
A
#
# COMPACT_ATOMS: atom_id res chain seq x y z
N MET A 1 38.04 -10.31 5.50
CA MET A 1 37.07 -10.88 4.54
C MET A 1 35.68 -10.68 5.09
N GLY A 2 34.77 -10.09 4.30
CA GLY A 2 33.36 -9.91 4.64
C GLY A 2 32.91 -8.45 4.66
N ASN A 3 32.83 -7.82 3.48
CA ASN A 3 32.01 -6.62 3.29
C ASN A 3 30.58 -6.95 3.74
N LYS A 4 30.11 -6.37 4.85
CA LYS A 4 28.68 -6.38 5.19
C LYS A 4 27.97 -5.45 4.21
N CYS A 5 27.57 -5.96 3.05
CA CYS A 5 26.55 -5.30 2.24
C CYS A 5 25.32 -5.11 3.11
N ALA A 6 24.81 -3.89 3.18
CA ALA A 6 23.53 -3.62 3.81
C ALA A 6 22.45 -4.50 3.13
N PRO A 7 21.56 -5.16 3.88
CA PRO A 7 20.50 -5.96 3.28
C PRO A 7 19.61 -5.08 2.40
N ASN A 8 19.43 -5.48 1.14
CA ASN A 8 18.48 -4.83 0.23
C ASN A 8 17.05 -5.13 0.72
N LYS A 9 16.38 -4.14 1.30
CA LYS A 9 15.01 -4.26 1.80
C LYS A 9 14.08 -3.43 0.93
N ILE A 10 12.96 -4.00 0.50
CA ILE A 10 12.04 -3.38 -0.45
C ILE A 10 10.63 -3.48 0.12
N ILE A 11 9.94 -2.35 0.25
CA ILE A 11 8.58 -2.34 0.77
C ILE A 11 7.72 -1.57 -0.22
N PHE A 12 6.69 -2.23 -0.75
CA PHE A 12 5.71 -1.58 -1.60
C PHE A 12 4.40 -1.38 -0.83
N SER A 13 4.11 -0.13 -0.51
CA SER A 13 2.83 0.26 0.07
C SER A 13 1.86 0.62 -1.06
N ILE A 14 0.67 0.01 -1.05
CA ILE A 14 -0.34 0.25 -2.09
C ILE A 14 -1.46 1.09 -1.48
N LEU A 15 -1.74 2.22 -2.11
CA LEU A 15 -2.89 3.05 -1.77
C LEU A 15 -4.19 2.35 -2.20
N PRO A 16 -5.28 2.44 -1.41
CA PRO A 16 -6.55 1.75 -1.69
C PRO A 16 -7.23 2.06 -3.03
N ALA A 17 -6.76 3.05 -3.80
CA ALA A 17 -7.34 3.48 -5.08
C ALA A 17 -7.04 2.54 -6.28
N PHE A 18 -6.75 1.25 -6.05
CA PHE A 18 -6.38 0.27 -7.08
C PHE A 18 -7.57 -0.50 -7.66
N LYS A 19 -8.63 0.21 -8.09
CA LYS A 19 -9.78 -0.41 -8.78
C LYS A 19 -9.67 -0.50 -10.32
N LEU A 20 -8.47 -0.37 -10.90
CA LEU A 20 -8.28 -0.39 -12.37
C LEU A 20 -7.39 -1.55 -12.84
N CYS A 21 -7.91 -2.44 -13.69
CA CYS A 21 -7.20 -3.61 -14.24
C CYS A 21 -5.85 -3.29 -14.91
N LYS A 22 -5.73 -2.14 -15.61
CA LYS A 22 -4.45 -1.69 -16.19
C LYS A 22 -3.39 -1.40 -15.11
N ARG A 23 -3.78 -0.79 -14.00
CA ARG A 23 -2.88 -0.46 -12.89
C ARG A 23 -2.40 -1.72 -12.16
N LYS A 24 -3.25 -2.75 -12.04
CA LYS A 24 -2.91 -4.05 -11.46
C LYS A 24 -1.76 -4.75 -12.20
N LYS A 25 -1.82 -4.84 -13.53
CA LYS A 25 -0.74 -5.47 -14.32
C LYS A 25 0.57 -4.71 -14.13
N ILE A 26 0.54 -3.38 -14.26
CA ILE A 26 1.70 -2.51 -14.05
C ILE A 26 2.31 -2.74 -12.67
N PHE A 27 1.49 -2.82 -11.61
CA PHE A 27 1.99 -3.06 -10.26
C PHE A 27 2.67 -4.42 -10.13
N ASN A 28 2.02 -5.51 -10.56
CA ASN A 28 2.62 -6.85 -10.46
C ASN A 28 3.92 -6.93 -11.26
N ASP A 29 3.93 -6.39 -12.49
CA ASP A 29 5.11 -6.39 -13.37
C ASP A 29 6.25 -5.58 -12.74
N LEU A 30 5.95 -4.41 -12.13
CA LEU A 30 6.94 -3.60 -11.42
C LEU A 30 7.48 -4.33 -10.18
N PHE A 31 6.61 -4.93 -9.36
CA PHE A 31 7.03 -5.65 -8.17
C PHE A 31 7.94 -6.83 -8.53
N ILE A 32 7.54 -7.63 -9.52
CA ILE A 32 8.33 -8.76 -10.04
C ILE A 32 9.67 -8.26 -10.60
N PHE A 33 9.65 -7.19 -11.41
CA PHE A 33 10.86 -6.60 -11.97
C PHE A 33 11.83 -6.18 -10.86
N VAL A 34 11.35 -5.46 -9.85
CA VAL A 34 12.18 -4.97 -8.74
C VAL A 34 12.75 -6.13 -7.92
N VAL A 35 11.95 -7.14 -7.57
CA VAL A 35 12.43 -8.35 -6.88
C VAL A 35 13.50 -9.06 -7.73
N SER A 36 13.28 -9.20 -9.04
CA SER A 36 14.21 -9.87 -9.95
C SER A 36 15.55 -9.15 -10.10
N LYS A 37 15.57 -7.81 -9.96
CA LYS A 37 16.76 -6.99 -10.13
C LYS A 37 17.57 -6.82 -8.85
N LEU A 38 16.88 -6.77 -7.70
CA LEU A 38 17.51 -6.39 -6.43
C LEU A 38 17.76 -7.57 -5.49
N ASN A 39 17.15 -8.74 -5.75
CA ASN A 39 17.23 -9.94 -4.92
C ASN A 39 17.10 -9.62 -3.41
N PRO A 40 15.96 -9.06 -2.99
CA PRO A 40 15.85 -8.44 -1.67
C PRO A 40 15.87 -9.45 -0.54
N THR A 41 16.47 -9.07 0.59
CA THR A 41 16.38 -9.82 1.84
C THR A 41 14.95 -9.83 2.39
N LEU A 42 14.21 -8.75 2.14
CA LEU A 42 12.80 -8.60 2.51
C LEU A 42 12.06 -7.88 1.40
N ALA A 43 10.95 -8.47 0.92
CA ALA A 43 9.99 -7.76 0.11
C ALA A 43 8.55 -8.16 0.41
N PHE A 44 7.65 -7.17 0.44
CA PHE A 44 6.23 -7.41 0.56
C PHE A 44 5.42 -6.26 -0.05
N ALA A 45 4.16 -6.55 -0.36
CA ALA A 45 3.18 -5.55 -0.73
C ALA A 45 1.87 -5.74 0.02
N ASN A 46 1.23 -4.64 0.39
CA ASN A 46 -0.06 -4.68 1.05
C ASN A 46 -0.79 -3.33 0.95
N ALA A 47 -2.09 -3.31 1.29
CA ALA A 47 -2.81 -2.06 1.52
C ALA A 47 -2.26 -1.36 2.77
N ALA A 48 -1.97 -0.06 2.66
CA ALA A 48 -1.39 0.72 3.75
C ALA A 48 -2.14 2.05 3.93
N THR A 49 -2.10 2.57 5.14
CA THR A 49 -2.44 3.96 5.44
C THR A 49 -1.44 4.92 4.78
N CYS A 50 -1.86 6.17 4.62
CA CYS A 50 -1.01 7.26 4.16
C CYS A 50 -1.18 8.43 5.13
N LEU A 51 -0.08 8.92 5.67
CA LEU A 51 -0.08 10.04 6.61
C LEU A 51 0.53 11.30 5.97
N PRO A 52 0.08 12.51 6.38
CA PRO A 52 0.57 13.76 5.83
C PRO A 52 2.03 14.05 6.25
N TYR A 53 2.59 15.19 5.81
CA TYR A 53 3.99 15.57 6.07
C TYR A 53 4.35 15.61 7.57
N GLU A 54 3.40 15.82 8.47
CA GLU A 54 3.59 15.76 9.93
C GLU A 54 2.91 14.52 10.53
N ASP A 55 3.23 13.35 9.98
CA ASP A 55 2.63 12.06 10.32
C ASP A 55 2.60 11.74 11.82
N TYR A 56 3.64 12.10 12.58
CA TYR A 56 3.70 11.95 14.04
C TYR A 56 2.50 12.57 14.78
N LYS A 57 1.85 13.61 14.21
CA LYS A 57 0.63 14.22 14.78
C LYS A 57 -0.61 13.37 14.53
N TRP A 58 -0.60 12.50 13.53
CA TRP A 58 -1.76 11.75 13.03
C TRP A 58 -1.63 10.23 13.22
N GLN A 59 -0.58 9.78 13.93
CA GLN A 59 -0.34 8.37 14.26
C GLN A 59 -1.51 7.75 15.04
N PHE A 60 -2.26 8.54 15.81
CA PHE A 60 -3.42 8.04 16.55
C PHE A 60 -4.59 7.68 15.63
N ASN A 61 -4.82 8.46 14.56
CA ASN A 61 -5.81 8.12 13.53
C ASN A 61 -5.42 6.85 12.78
N GLU A 62 -4.12 6.69 12.50
CA GLU A 62 -3.61 5.45 11.93
C GLU A 62 -3.85 4.27 12.86
N PHE A 63 -3.48 4.39 14.14
CA PHE A 63 -3.69 3.34 15.12
C PHE A 63 -5.17 2.95 15.19
N ASP A 64 -6.07 3.93 15.29
CA ASP A 64 -7.52 3.71 15.23
C ASP A 64 -7.97 3.00 13.95
N ALA A 65 -7.47 3.41 12.77
CA ALA A 65 -7.80 2.75 11.51
C ALA A 65 -7.34 1.27 11.49
N LEU A 66 -6.17 0.97 12.03
CA LEU A 66 -5.68 -0.41 12.11
C LEU A 66 -6.47 -1.27 13.11
N GLN A 67 -7.12 -0.66 14.11
CA GLN A 67 -8.04 -1.37 14.99
C GLN A 67 -9.36 -1.76 14.33
N ARG A 68 -9.57 -1.39 13.05
CA ARG A 68 -10.78 -1.73 12.29
C ARG A 68 -10.54 -2.79 11.23
N PHE A 69 -9.29 -2.99 10.81
CA PHE A 69 -8.93 -3.80 9.65
C PHE A 69 -7.72 -4.68 9.93
N TYR A 70 -7.89 -6.00 9.82
CA TYR A 70 -6.82 -6.97 10.05
C TYR A 70 -5.67 -6.83 9.05
N CYS A 71 -5.94 -6.49 7.80
CA CYS A 71 -4.92 -6.53 6.76
C CYS A 71 -4.39 -5.15 6.37
N LEU A 72 -4.80 -4.08 7.05
CA LEU A 72 -4.26 -2.74 6.83
C LEU A 72 -2.84 -2.61 7.42
N MET A 73 -1.91 -2.04 6.66
CA MET A 73 -0.57 -1.69 7.16
C MET A 73 -0.50 -0.28 7.71
N PRO A 74 0.28 -0.07 8.79
CA PRO A 74 0.62 1.28 9.22
C PRO A 74 1.63 1.87 8.23
N PHE A 75 1.53 3.17 8.01
CA PHE A 75 2.46 3.96 7.25
C PHE A 75 3.81 3.95 7.96
N ARG A 76 4.87 3.73 7.19
CA ARG A 76 6.25 3.68 7.70
C ARG A 76 7.07 4.71 6.96
N ARG A 77 7.10 5.94 7.47
CA ARG A 77 8.09 6.93 7.00
C ARG A 77 9.47 6.62 7.56
N ASP A 78 9.49 6.28 8.86
CA ASP A 78 10.73 6.10 9.59
C ASP A 78 11.06 4.61 9.71
N TYR A 79 12.19 4.23 9.14
CA TYR A 79 12.70 2.86 9.04
C TYR A 79 13.20 2.30 10.39
N PHE A 80 12.90 2.94 11.54
CA PHE A 80 13.45 2.61 12.86
C PHE A 80 13.24 1.15 13.28
N SER A 81 12.19 0.48 12.80
CA SER A 81 11.93 -0.94 13.08
C SER A 81 12.39 -1.90 11.98
N ILE A 82 12.75 -1.39 10.79
CA ILE A 82 13.13 -2.24 9.65
C ILE A 82 14.53 -2.83 9.89
N ASP A 83 15.41 -2.15 10.61
CA ASP A 83 16.69 -2.73 11.04
C ASP A 83 16.51 -4.00 11.88
N LYS A 84 15.43 -4.06 12.68
CA LYS A 84 15.06 -5.25 13.46
C LYS A 84 14.51 -6.39 12.62
N LEU A 85 14.06 -6.12 11.39
CA LEU A 85 13.61 -7.16 10.49
C LEU A 85 14.76 -8.02 9.98
N GLY A 86 16.03 -7.59 10.05
CA GLY A 86 17.19 -8.47 9.79
C GLY A 86 16.99 -9.52 8.69
N ALA A 87 16.98 -10.80 9.10
CA ALA A 87 16.68 -11.99 8.29
C ALA A 87 15.29 -12.61 8.61
N PHE A 88 14.37 -11.78 9.11
CA PHE A 88 13.01 -12.12 9.51
C PHE A 88 12.00 -11.35 8.64
N ILE A 89 10.74 -11.75 8.74
CA ILE A 89 9.61 -11.07 8.10
C ILE A 89 8.65 -10.47 9.14
N ASN A 90 7.83 -9.52 8.70
CA ASN A 90 6.78 -8.94 9.54
C ASN A 90 5.53 -9.84 9.67
N GLY A 91 5.33 -10.81 8.76
CA GLY A 91 4.22 -11.75 8.76
C GLY A 91 3.51 -11.85 7.41
N ALA A 92 2.25 -12.27 7.41
CA ALA A 92 1.43 -12.39 6.21
C ALA A 92 1.02 -11.02 5.65
N ASN A 93 1.20 -10.83 4.34
CA ASN A 93 0.82 -9.63 3.57
C ASN A 93 0.07 -10.05 2.30
N TRP A 94 -0.48 -9.11 1.54
CA TRP A 94 -1.10 -9.41 0.23
C TRP A 94 -0.11 -10.13 -0.71
N ILE A 95 1.13 -9.62 -0.78
CA ILE A 95 2.25 -10.31 -1.42
C ILE A 95 3.39 -10.39 -0.40
N THR A 96 3.92 -11.57 -0.15
CA THR A 96 5.10 -11.80 0.71
C THR A 96 6.19 -12.48 -0.11
N CYS A 97 7.38 -11.90 -0.14
CA CYS A 97 8.56 -12.46 -0.78
C CYS A 97 9.43 -13.18 0.26
N LEU A 98 9.71 -14.45 0.01
CA LEU A 98 10.64 -15.26 0.76
C LEU A 98 11.93 -15.39 -0.06
N ASN A 99 13.08 -15.17 0.56
CA ASN A 99 14.38 -15.44 -0.05
C ASN A 99 14.81 -16.89 0.25
N GLU A 100 15.95 -17.30 -0.28
CA GLU A 100 16.52 -18.64 -0.07
C GLU A 100 16.65 -19.03 1.41
N VAL A 101 17.00 -18.09 2.29
CA VAL A 101 17.17 -18.33 3.73
C VAL A 101 15.82 -18.63 4.38
N HIS A 102 14.81 -17.81 4.12
CA HIS A 102 13.44 -18.02 4.61
C HIS A 102 12.88 -19.35 4.09
N ILE A 103 13.09 -19.66 2.81
CA ILE A 103 12.62 -20.90 2.19
C ILE A 103 13.27 -22.11 2.86
N ALA A 104 14.58 -22.08 3.11
CA ALA A 104 15.29 -23.14 3.80
C ALA A 104 14.79 -23.36 5.24
N GLN A 105 14.56 -22.27 5.99
CA GLN A 105 13.99 -22.33 7.36
C GLN A 105 12.58 -22.92 7.39
N LEU A 106 11.82 -22.74 6.30
CA LEU A 106 10.47 -23.30 6.13
C LEU A 106 10.48 -24.70 5.52
N GLY A 107 11.62 -25.40 5.46
CA GLY A 107 11.70 -26.79 4.98
C GLY A 107 11.74 -26.93 3.45
N GLY A 108 12.08 -25.86 2.74
CA GLY A 108 12.24 -25.85 1.29
C GLY A 108 10.99 -25.46 0.51
N LEU A 109 11.19 -25.18 -0.78
CA LEU A 109 10.13 -24.64 -1.65
C LEU A 109 8.93 -25.58 -1.79
N ASP A 110 9.17 -26.89 -1.84
CA ASP A 110 8.08 -27.87 -1.95
C ASP A 110 7.19 -27.87 -0.71
N ASN A 111 7.77 -27.67 0.49
CA ASN A 111 6.98 -27.51 1.70
C ASN A 111 6.13 -26.24 1.65
N VAL A 112 6.70 -25.11 1.19
CA VAL A 112 5.94 -23.86 0.99
C VAL A 112 4.76 -24.07 0.05
N LYS A 113 4.97 -24.74 -1.08
CA LYS A 113 3.92 -25.01 -2.08
C LYS A 113 2.83 -25.94 -1.56
N ASN A 114 3.22 -27.00 -0.87
CA ASN A 114 2.28 -28.00 -0.36
C ASN A 114 1.46 -27.45 0.82
N ALA A 115 2.10 -26.76 1.78
CA ALA A 115 1.44 -26.24 2.96
C ALA A 115 0.46 -25.09 2.65
N LEU A 116 0.76 -24.28 1.63
CA LEU A 116 -0.06 -23.14 1.22
C LEU A 116 -0.86 -23.41 -0.06
N HIS A 117 -1.13 -24.68 -0.37
CA HIS A 117 -1.92 -25.05 -1.54
C HIS A 117 -3.38 -24.62 -1.37
N HIS A 118 -3.77 -23.57 -2.09
CA HIS A 118 -5.13 -23.05 -2.11
C HIS A 118 -5.40 -22.35 -3.45
N GLU A 119 -6.62 -22.41 -3.99
CA GLU A 119 -6.95 -21.81 -5.30
C GLU A 119 -6.72 -20.30 -5.35
N SER A 120 -6.92 -19.62 -4.22
CA SER A 120 -6.69 -18.18 -4.07
C SER A 120 -5.27 -17.81 -3.64
N ILE A 121 -4.34 -18.77 -3.47
CA ILE A 121 -2.94 -18.48 -3.15
C ILE A 121 -2.07 -18.80 -4.36
N LYS A 122 -1.40 -17.78 -4.89
CA LYS A 122 -0.47 -17.94 -6.01
C LYS A 122 0.96 -17.89 -5.51
N ILE A 123 1.69 -18.98 -5.77
CA ILE A 123 3.12 -19.08 -5.47
C ILE A 123 3.91 -18.95 -6.76
N THR A 124 4.86 -18.00 -6.83
CA THR A 124 5.65 -17.71 -8.04
C THR A 124 7.13 -17.61 -7.70
N ASN A 125 7.98 -18.35 -8.41
CA ASN A 125 9.43 -18.28 -8.25
C ASN A 125 10.03 -17.13 -9.07
N ILE A 126 10.97 -16.39 -8.49
CA ILE A 126 11.70 -15.30 -9.14
C ILE A 126 13.17 -15.39 -8.73
N GLY A 127 13.99 -16.02 -9.58
CA GLY A 127 15.35 -16.38 -9.19
C GLY A 127 15.33 -17.27 -7.94
N ASP A 128 16.07 -16.88 -6.91
CA ASP A 128 16.15 -17.59 -5.62
C ASP A 128 15.03 -17.20 -4.65
N ASN A 129 14.10 -16.32 -5.07
CA ASN A 129 12.99 -15.87 -4.26
C ASN A 129 11.68 -16.60 -4.62
N CYS A 130 10.78 -16.64 -3.64
CA CYS A 130 9.43 -17.17 -3.75
C CYS A 130 8.42 -16.09 -3.34
N LEU A 131 7.49 -15.73 -4.23
CA LEU A 131 6.37 -14.86 -3.90
C LEU A 131 5.16 -15.68 -3.51
N ILE A 132 4.60 -15.39 -2.34
CA ILE A 132 3.28 -15.85 -1.89
C ILE A 132 2.31 -14.69 -2.08
N LYS A 133 1.29 -14.86 -2.93
CA LYS A 133 0.25 -13.85 -3.18
C LYS A 133 -1.12 -14.38 -2.76
N ILE A 134 -1.83 -13.64 -1.91
CA ILE A 134 -3.14 -13.99 -1.38
C ILE A 134 -4.22 -13.23 -2.16
N GLY A 135 -4.99 -13.94 -2.99
CA GLY A 135 -6.07 -13.36 -3.78
C GLY A 135 -5.61 -12.38 -4.87
N GLU A 136 -6.58 -11.88 -5.61
CA GLU A 136 -6.32 -11.05 -6.79
C GLU A 136 -5.99 -9.58 -6.48
N TYR A 137 -6.45 -9.09 -5.33
CA TYR A 137 -6.33 -7.71 -4.82
C TYR A 137 -6.01 -7.74 -3.32
N PRO A 138 -5.37 -6.69 -2.78
CA PRO A 138 -5.15 -6.61 -1.34
C PRO A 138 -6.51 -6.51 -0.64
N ASN A 139 -6.79 -7.47 0.25
CA ASN A 139 -7.95 -7.41 1.13
C ASN A 139 -7.54 -6.65 2.39
N ILE A 140 -8.36 -5.68 2.84
CA ILE A 140 -8.13 -4.96 4.11
C ILE A 140 -8.77 -5.67 5.31
N ALA A 141 -9.80 -6.49 5.08
CA ALA A 141 -10.47 -7.35 6.06
C ALA A 141 -10.97 -6.64 7.33
N PRO A 142 -12.25 -6.21 7.38
CA PRO A 142 -12.86 -5.65 8.58
C PRO A 142 -12.79 -6.63 9.76
N ILE A 143 -12.48 -6.12 10.96
CA ILE A 143 -12.39 -6.96 12.16
C ILE A 143 -13.74 -7.59 12.53
N THR A 144 -14.84 -6.92 12.19
CA THR A 144 -16.22 -7.40 12.40
C THR A 144 -16.52 -8.69 11.63
N GLU A 145 -15.74 -9.03 10.60
CA GLU A 145 -15.88 -10.25 9.81
C GLU A 145 -15.03 -11.42 10.35
N GLY A 146 -14.27 -11.19 11.43
CA GLY A 146 -13.37 -12.18 12.00
C GLY A 146 -12.03 -12.28 11.26
N ILE A 147 -11.16 -13.17 11.76
CA ILE A 147 -9.81 -13.34 11.21
C ILE A 147 -9.90 -13.91 9.79
N PRO A 148 -9.28 -13.28 8.76
CA PRO A 148 -9.34 -13.77 7.40
C PRO A 148 -8.65 -15.14 7.24
N PRO A 149 -9.36 -16.21 6.83
CA PRO A 149 -8.82 -17.57 6.86
C PRO A 149 -7.52 -17.76 6.08
N LEU A 150 -7.40 -17.13 4.90
CA LEU A 150 -6.19 -17.24 4.08
C LEU A 150 -4.99 -16.51 4.69
N TYR A 151 -5.21 -15.35 5.33
CA TYR A 151 -4.13 -14.64 6.01
C TYR A 151 -3.72 -15.38 7.28
N LYS A 152 -4.65 -16.02 8.00
CA LYS A 152 -4.33 -16.91 9.13
C LYS A 152 -3.49 -18.10 8.68
N MET A 153 -3.92 -18.82 7.64
CA MET A 153 -3.17 -19.96 7.08
C MET A 153 -1.73 -19.56 6.73
N VAL A 154 -1.55 -18.46 6.00
CA VAL A 154 -0.22 -17.96 5.62
C VAL A 154 0.57 -17.49 6.86
N SER A 155 -0.06 -16.76 7.79
CA SER A 155 0.60 -16.28 9.01
C SER A 155 1.07 -17.42 9.91
N ASP A 156 0.26 -18.47 10.06
CA ASP A 156 0.59 -19.65 10.86
C ASP A 156 1.77 -20.41 10.26
N PHE A 157 1.81 -20.57 8.93
CA PHE A 157 2.94 -21.18 8.22
C PHE A 157 4.23 -20.34 8.34
N LEU A 158 4.11 -19.02 8.25
CA LEU A 158 5.22 -18.08 8.29
C LEU A 158 5.75 -17.79 9.72
N ARG A 159 5.05 -18.28 10.74
CA ARG A 159 5.37 -18.06 12.16
C ARG A 159 6.83 -18.33 12.53
N PRO A 160 7.50 -19.41 12.06
CA PRO A 160 8.89 -19.72 12.44
C PRO A 160 9.93 -18.66 12.01
N ILE A 161 9.61 -17.85 11.01
CA ILE A 161 10.51 -16.82 10.46
C ILE A 161 10.00 -15.39 10.71
N ARG A 162 8.90 -15.25 11.46
CA ARG A 162 8.33 -13.95 11.83
C ARG A 162 9.19 -13.33 12.93
N VAL A 163 9.44 -12.03 12.81
CA VAL A 163 10.19 -11.26 13.81
C VAL A 163 9.50 -11.33 15.17
N GLU A 164 10.30 -11.46 16.24
CA GLU A 164 9.79 -11.56 17.60
C GLU A 164 9.19 -10.23 18.09
N SER A 165 9.88 -9.11 17.83
CA SER A 165 9.44 -7.77 18.21
C SER A 165 10.01 -6.68 17.29
N LEU A 166 9.19 -5.67 17.02
CA LEU A 166 9.59 -4.45 16.29
C LEU A 166 9.81 -3.24 17.21
N GLY A 167 9.53 -3.36 18.52
CA GLY A 167 9.34 -2.19 19.38
C GLY A 167 8.07 -1.42 19.01
N SER A 168 8.04 -0.11 19.24
CA SER A 168 6.90 0.71 18.83
C SER A 168 6.90 0.99 17.32
N LEU A 169 5.72 0.95 16.69
CA LEU A 169 5.55 1.41 15.30
C LEU A 169 5.34 2.93 15.19
N HIS A 170 5.07 3.60 16.32
CA HIS A 170 4.83 5.04 16.40
C HIS A 170 5.84 5.72 17.34
N ASN A 171 5.95 7.04 17.25
CA ASN A 171 6.96 7.84 17.95
C ASN A 171 6.60 8.09 19.44
N GLY A 172 5.58 7.41 19.96
CA GLY A 172 5.04 7.59 21.31
C GLY A 172 3.78 8.47 21.32
N SER A 173 3.11 8.55 22.47
CA SER A 173 1.90 9.35 22.63
C SER A 173 2.23 10.84 22.75
N LEU A 174 1.53 11.67 21.98
CA LEU A 174 1.46 13.11 22.22
C LEU A 174 0.11 13.42 22.86
N ASN A 175 0.11 14.17 23.98
CA ASN A 175 -1.10 14.67 24.64
C ASN A 175 -2.13 13.59 25.05
N GLY A 176 -1.69 12.36 25.37
CA GLY A 176 -2.58 11.27 25.80
C GLY A 176 -3.28 10.52 24.66
N SER A 177 -2.90 10.79 23.41
CA SER A 177 -3.36 10.01 22.25
C SER A 177 -2.93 8.54 22.33
N ILE A 178 -3.79 7.63 21.88
CA ILE A 178 -3.48 6.20 21.82
C ILE A 178 -2.78 5.91 20.51
N ASN A 179 -1.48 5.61 20.60
CA ASN A 179 -0.62 5.24 19.48
C ASN A 179 -0.13 3.79 19.63
N PHE A 180 0.54 3.27 18.61
CA PHE A 180 1.34 2.07 18.80
C PHE A 180 2.37 2.29 19.91
N ASP A 181 2.51 1.27 20.74
CA ASP A 181 3.57 1.08 21.71
C ASP A 181 4.18 -0.33 21.47
N PRO A 182 5.25 -0.72 22.18
CA PRO A 182 5.83 -2.05 21.99
C PRO A 182 4.85 -3.21 22.18
N ARG A 183 3.89 -3.10 23.12
CA ARG A 183 2.89 -4.14 23.39
C ARG A 183 1.85 -4.19 22.28
N THR A 184 1.25 -3.06 21.90
CA THR A 184 0.22 -3.04 20.85
C THR A 184 0.80 -3.38 19.48
N THR A 185 2.07 -3.08 19.26
CA THR A 185 2.81 -3.57 18.07
C THR A 185 2.95 -5.09 18.07
N ASP A 186 3.24 -5.69 19.22
CA ASP A 186 3.38 -7.13 19.37
C ASP A 186 2.07 -7.88 19.11
N LEU A 187 0.96 -7.33 19.64
CA LEU A 187 -0.41 -7.79 19.36
C LEU A 187 -0.72 -7.69 17.87
N TRP A 188 -0.34 -6.59 17.24
CA TRP A 188 -0.57 -6.37 15.82
C TRP A 188 0.23 -7.35 14.93
N LEU A 189 1.47 -7.69 15.30
CA LEU A 189 2.25 -8.73 14.60
C LEU A 189 1.59 -10.12 14.68
N ARG A 190 0.83 -10.38 15.76
CA ARG A 190 0.14 -11.64 16.06
C ARG A 190 -1.36 -11.59 15.74
N ARG A 191 -1.84 -10.54 15.07
CA ARG A 191 -3.27 -10.28 14.83
C ARG A 191 -4.03 -11.41 14.15
N PHE A 192 -3.35 -12.30 13.43
CA PHE A 192 -3.97 -13.45 12.77
C PHE A 192 -3.88 -14.76 13.56
N ASP A 193 -3.13 -14.77 14.67
CA ASP A 193 -2.80 -16.01 15.37
C ASP A 193 -4.06 -16.59 16.02
N GLU A 194 -4.79 -15.81 16.82
CA GLU A 194 -6.04 -16.23 17.48
C GLU A 194 -7.01 -15.05 17.70
N PRO A 195 -8.33 -15.31 17.78
CA PRO A 195 -9.32 -14.28 18.10
C PRO A 195 -9.02 -13.59 19.44
N GLY A 196 -9.25 -12.27 19.49
CA GLY A 196 -9.06 -11.48 20.71
C GLY A 196 -7.63 -10.97 20.95
N ILE A 197 -6.65 -11.36 20.13
CA ILE A 197 -5.30 -10.77 20.18
C ILE A 197 -5.31 -9.32 19.65
N TRP A 198 -6.06 -9.08 18.57
CA TRP A 198 -6.21 -7.77 17.94
C TRP A 198 -7.69 -7.54 17.62
N PRO A 199 -8.24 -6.34 17.86
CA PRO A 199 -7.61 -5.12 18.37
C PRO A 199 -7.57 -5.06 19.91
N PRO A 200 -6.64 -4.31 20.52
CA PRO A 200 -6.52 -4.18 21.97
C PRO A 200 -7.59 -3.30 22.62
N TYR A 201 -8.19 -2.36 21.87
CA TYR A 201 -9.23 -1.46 22.37
C TYR A 201 -10.48 -1.48 21.47
N PRO A 202 -11.21 -2.61 21.40
CA PRO A 202 -12.39 -2.72 20.53
C PRO A 202 -13.50 -1.72 20.88
N ASP A 203 -13.65 -1.39 22.16
CA ASP A 203 -14.68 -0.46 22.64
C ASP A 203 -14.36 1.02 22.38
N ASN A 204 -13.09 1.33 22.06
CA ASN A 204 -12.62 2.70 21.79
C ASN A 204 -12.48 2.99 20.30
N ILE A 205 -13.02 2.13 19.42
CA ILE A 205 -13.11 2.41 17.98
C ILE A 205 -14.13 3.55 17.80
N GLN A 206 -13.65 4.79 17.87
CA GLN A 206 -14.48 5.97 17.67
C GLN A 206 -14.49 6.33 16.19
N PHE A 207 -15.65 6.18 15.54
CA PHE A 207 -15.89 6.73 14.21
C PHE A 207 -15.90 8.26 14.30
N TYR A 208 -14.72 8.89 14.34
CA TYR A 208 -14.60 10.34 14.25
C TYR A 208 -15.06 10.76 12.84
N GLY A 209 -16.25 11.34 12.74
CA GLY A 209 -16.72 11.99 11.52
C GLY A 209 -17.14 11.07 10.38
N LEU A 210 -17.34 9.78 10.63
CA LEU A 210 -18.26 9.00 9.80
C LEU A 210 -19.61 9.11 10.48
N GLY A 211 -20.44 10.06 10.05
CA GLY A 211 -21.88 9.89 10.23
C GLY A 211 -22.32 8.54 9.64
N GLU A 212 -23.61 8.25 9.64
CA GLU A 212 -24.14 7.46 8.52
C GLU A 212 -23.48 8.04 7.27
N ALA A 213 -22.88 7.21 6.41
CA ALA A 213 -22.23 7.73 5.20
C ALA A 213 -23.27 8.62 4.54
N ASP A 214 -23.12 9.95 4.68
CA ASP A 214 -24.03 10.88 4.05
C ASP A 214 -23.96 10.44 2.59
N GLU A 215 -25.13 10.15 2.00
CA GLU A 215 -25.20 9.89 0.56
C GLU A 215 -24.34 10.98 -0.07
N VAL A 216 -23.22 10.59 -0.71
CA VAL A 216 -22.21 11.56 -1.14
C VAL A 216 -22.95 12.67 -1.85
N ASP A 217 -22.96 13.85 -1.25
CA ASP A 217 -23.95 14.85 -1.64
C ASP A 217 -23.75 15.12 -3.13
N ALA A 218 -24.86 15.28 -3.87
CA ALA A 218 -24.78 15.39 -5.32
C ALA A 218 -23.84 16.55 -5.73
N GLU A 219 -23.71 17.55 -4.86
CA GLU A 219 -22.75 18.66 -5.00
C GLU A 219 -21.28 18.24 -4.85
N GLU A 220 -20.91 17.41 -3.86
CA GLU A 220 -19.51 16.96 -3.70
C GLU A 220 -19.07 16.01 -4.84
N THR A 221 -19.98 15.17 -5.33
CA THR A 221 -19.72 14.34 -6.52
C THR A 221 -19.57 15.18 -7.77
N VAL A 222 -20.39 16.23 -7.94
CA VAL A 222 -20.26 17.18 -9.04
C VAL A 222 -18.94 17.96 -8.95
N GLU A 223 -18.53 18.40 -7.77
CA GLU A 223 -17.28 19.13 -7.56
C GLU A 223 -16.04 18.24 -7.86
N MET A 224 -16.06 16.97 -7.43
CA MET A 224 -15.03 15.99 -7.78
C MET A 224 -14.99 15.69 -9.29
N ILE A 225 -16.15 15.60 -9.94
CA ILE A 225 -16.26 15.45 -11.40
C ILE A 225 -15.73 16.71 -12.10
N ASP A 226 -15.96 17.90 -11.56
CA ASP A 226 -15.48 19.16 -12.12
C ASP A 226 -13.96 19.31 -11.98
N LEU A 227 -13.38 18.89 -10.85
CA LEU A 227 -11.93 18.78 -10.68
C LEU A 227 -11.31 17.78 -11.68
N LEU A 228 -12.00 16.68 -11.98
CA LEU A 228 -11.55 15.73 -13.01
C LEU A 228 -11.65 16.30 -14.43
N LYS A 229 -12.60 17.21 -14.69
CA LYS A 229 -12.65 17.98 -15.96
C LYS A 229 -11.54 19.01 -16.07
N GLN A 230 -10.82 19.35 -14.99
CA GLN A 230 -9.74 20.34 -15.03
C GLN A 230 -8.38 19.74 -15.45
N ARG A 231 -8.30 18.43 -15.74
CA ARG A 231 -7.05 17.76 -16.11
C ARG A 231 -7.23 16.70 -17.19
N VAL A 232 -6.50 16.81 -18.30
CA VAL A 232 -6.66 15.93 -19.48
C VAL A 232 -5.30 15.46 -19.99
N PRO A 233 -5.05 14.14 -20.12
CA PRO A 233 -3.84 13.64 -20.77
C PRO A 233 -3.84 13.99 -22.26
N ALA A 234 -2.66 14.26 -22.83
CA ALA A 234 -2.54 14.47 -24.27
C ALA A 234 -3.10 13.30 -25.11
N ASN A 235 -3.41 13.60 -26.37
CA ASN A 235 -4.10 12.71 -27.32
C ASN A 235 -5.52 12.30 -26.89
N ASN A 236 -6.13 13.01 -25.94
CA ASN A 236 -7.55 12.89 -25.62
C ASN A 236 -8.30 14.16 -26.06
N PRO A 237 -9.61 14.06 -26.35
CA PRO A 237 -10.44 15.21 -26.63
C PRO A 237 -10.57 16.11 -25.40
N CYS A 238 -10.54 17.42 -25.63
CA CYS A 238 -10.75 18.44 -24.62
C CYS A 238 -12.19 18.35 -24.08
N PRO A 239 -12.42 18.25 -22.76
CA PRO A 239 -13.75 18.05 -22.19
C PRO A 239 -14.62 19.29 -22.23
N GLN A 240 -14.01 20.49 -22.32
CA GLN A 240 -14.73 21.76 -22.38
C GLN A 240 -13.90 22.85 -23.06
N SER A 241 -14.59 23.72 -23.80
CA SER A 241 -13.95 24.85 -24.48
C SER A 241 -13.41 25.86 -23.47
N GLY A 242 -12.18 26.34 -23.68
CA GLY A 242 -11.56 27.37 -22.85
C GLY A 242 -10.04 27.35 -22.95
N TYR A 243 -9.39 28.13 -22.10
CA TYR A 243 -7.94 28.18 -22.01
C TYR A 243 -7.40 27.04 -21.14
N TRP A 244 -6.39 26.37 -21.69
CA TRP A 244 -5.66 25.29 -21.04
C TRP A 244 -4.18 25.53 -21.19
N TYR A 245 -3.39 25.02 -20.25
CA TYR A 245 -1.94 25.04 -20.33
C TYR A 245 -1.35 23.68 -19.98
N THR A 246 -0.11 23.44 -20.40
CA THR A 246 0.67 22.28 -19.97
C THR A 246 2.09 22.67 -19.60
N PRO A 247 2.62 22.21 -18.46
CA PRO A 247 4.02 22.43 -18.12
C PRO A 247 5.01 21.77 -19.10
N ALA A 248 4.55 20.81 -19.92
CA ALA A 248 5.37 20.10 -20.88
C ALA A 248 5.94 21.00 -22.00
N LYS A 249 5.40 22.20 -22.19
CA LYS A 249 5.87 23.20 -23.15
C LYS A 249 5.77 24.60 -22.55
N GLN A 250 6.84 25.40 -22.69
CA GLN A 250 6.83 26.80 -22.27
C GLN A 250 5.84 27.61 -23.11
N ASN A 251 5.12 28.55 -22.48
CA ASN A 251 4.08 29.36 -23.13
C ASN A 251 3.03 28.53 -23.86
N SER A 252 2.63 27.40 -23.27
CA SER A 252 1.68 26.44 -23.86
C SER A 252 0.21 26.86 -23.75
N ARG A 253 -0.09 27.93 -23.01
CA ARG A 253 -1.47 28.41 -22.80
C ARG A 253 -2.15 28.63 -24.15
N THR A 254 -3.25 27.92 -24.39
CA THR A 254 -3.97 27.99 -25.64
C THR A 254 -5.45 27.72 -25.44
N LEU A 255 -6.26 28.31 -26.30
CA LEU A 255 -7.69 28.08 -26.33
C LEU A 255 -7.98 26.79 -27.07
N PHE A 256 -8.64 25.83 -26.41
CA PHE A 256 -9.19 24.63 -27.05
C PHE A 256 -10.71 24.74 -27.14
N ARG A 257 -11.28 24.10 -28.16
CA ARG A 257 -12.71 23.83 -28.22
C ARG A 257 -13.02 22.47 -27.61
N SER A 258 -14.22 22.32 -27.08
CA SER A 258 -14.73 21.01 -26.66
C SER A 258 -14.56 19.99 -27.79
N SER A 259 -14.12 18.79 -27.41
CA SER A 259 -13.79 17.67 -28.28
C SER A 259 -12.55 17.86 -29.17
N GLU A 260 -11.86 19.00 -29.08
CA GLU A 260 -10.60 19.22 -29.80
C GLU A 260 -9.48 18.35 -29.20
N LEU A 261 -8.68 17.73 -30.07
CA LEU A 261 -7.61 16.83 -29.64
C LEU A 261 -6.45 17.63 -29.03
N MET A 262 -6.14 17.35 -27.77
CA MET A 262 -5.07 18.07 -27.06
C MET A 262 -3.71 17.46 -27.41
N PRO A 263 -2.74 18.25 -27.93
CA PRO A 263 -1.53 17.70 -28.51
C PRO A 263 -0.55 17.19 -27.44
N ASP A 264 0.31 16.26 -27.85
CA ASP A 264 1.41 15.73 -27.06
C ASP A 264 2.75 16.39 -27.44
N PHE A 265 3.67 16.44 -26.49
CA PHE A 265 5.02 16.97 -26.65
C PHE A 265 6.05 15.89 -26.28
N PRO A 266 6.26 14.88 -27.15
CA PRO A 266 7.11 13.71 -26.83
C PRO A 266 8.59 14.05 -26.61
N ALA A 267 9.04 15.23 -27.05
CA ALA A 267 10.39 15.75 -26.81
C ALA A 267 10.53 16.47 -25.45
N SER A 268 9.46 16.58 -24.66
CA SER A 268 9.48 17.23 -23.36
C SER A 268 10.22 16.40 -22.32
N THR A 269 11.08 17.05 -21.53
CA THR A 269 11.73 16.43 -20.36
C THR A 269 10.83 16.42 -19.12
N TYR A 270 9.63 17.01 -19.19
CA TYR A 270 8.69 17.15 -18.07
C TYR A 270 7.89 15.86 -17.79
N GLY A 271 8.03 14.83 -18.63
CA GLY A 271 7.27 13.58 -18.53
C GLY A 271 6.03 13.57 -19.42
N ALA A 272 4.99 12.81 -19.04
CA ALA A 272 3.77 12.70 -19.84
C ALA A 272 3.04 14.06 -19.96
N THR A 273 2.66 14.45 -21.17
CA THR A 273 1.92 15.70 -21.40
C THR A 273 0.52 15.61 -20.82
N ILE A 274 0.25 16.48 -19.86
CA ILE A 274 -1.05 16.64 -19.23
C ILE A 274 -1.43 18.12 -19.34
N TRP A 275 -2.63 18.35 -19.83
CA TRP A 275 -3.24 19.67 -19.93
C TRP A 275 -4.08 19.96 -18.70
N TYR A 276 -3.99 21.19 -18.22
CA TYR A 276 -4.70 21.71 -17.06
C TYR A 276 -5.56 22.89 -17.47
N TRP A 277 -6.78 22.93 -16.95
CA TRP A 277 -7.68 24.08 -17.13
C TRP A 277 -7.03 25.31 -16.50
N ASP A 278 -6.98 26.42 -17.24
CA ASP A 278 -6.49 27.67 -16.68
C ASP A 278 -7.61 28.34 -15.87
N ALA A 279 -7.37 28.69 -14.62
CA ALA A 279 -8.36 29.43 -13.83
C ALA A 279 -8.64 30.81 -14.45
N ASN A 280 -7.67 31.38 -15.16
CA ASN A 280 -7.85 32.58 -15.95
C ASN A 280 -8.31 32.22 -17.38
N GLN A 281 -9.52 32.65 -17.74
CA GLN A 281 -10.13 32.39 -19.06
C GLN A 281 -10.10 33.61 -20.00
N GLU A 282 -9.36 34.65 -19.63
CA GLU A 282 -9.19 35.88 -20.43
C GLU A 282 -7.94 35.86 -21.32
#